data_AF-A0A9D3T0Z4-F1
#
_entry.id   AF-A0A9D3T0Z4-F1
#
_cell.length_a   1.000
_cell.length_b   1.000
_cell.length_c   1.000
_cell.angle_alpha   90.00
_cell.angle_beta   90.00
_cell.angle_gamma   90.00
#
_symmetry.space_group_name_H-M   'P 1'
#
loop_
_entity.id
_entity.type
_entity.pdbx_description
1 polymer ?
#
loop_
_entity_poly.entity_id
_entity_poly.type
_entity_poly.pdbx_seq_one_letter_code
_entity_poly.pdbx_strand_id
1 'polypeptide(L)'
;MLMDFSTIHLHLLSSFVALSYDFGGWMPNNPFSLQQAPPTTKGGSDESTILKTLPDVNITVQGMSTSWVLSRRSADYVPLRVYPEERFSEAVPWRLIESIRKNSKLKLPYPCLCPEDVENSVAI
;
A
#
# COMPACT_ATOMS: atom_id res chain seq x y z
N MET A 1 14.01 -15.80 17.80
CA MET A 1 13.52 -16.26 16.49
C MET A 1 13.22 -15.00 15.69
N LEU A 2 14.11 -14.66 14.76
CA LEU A 2 14.05 -13.44 13.97
C LEU A 2 12.84 -13.54 13.03
N MET A 3 12.03 -12.49 12.95
CA MET A 3 11.17 -12.29 11.78
C MET A 3 12.09 -12.40 10.56
N ASP A 4 11.85 -13.40 9.70
CA ASP A 4 12.66 -13.57 8.51
C ASP A 4 12.48 -12.36 7.56
N PHE A 5 13.50 -12.07 6.75
CA PHE A 5 13.47 -10.95 5.82
C PHE A 5 12.27 -11.00 4.86
N SER A 6 11.73 -12.19 4.58
CA SER A 6 10.52 -12.39 3.78
C SER A 6 9.27 -11.79 4.43
N THR A 7 9.08 -11.95 5.73
CA THR A 7 7.92 -11.42 6.45
C THR A 7 7.92 -9.88 6.44
N ILE A 8 9.09 -9.26 6.59
CA ILE A 8 9.22 -7.79 6.53
C ILE A 8 8.91 -7.27 5.12
N HIS A 9 9.37 -7.97 4.08
CA HIS A 9 9.09 -7.59 2.69
C HIS A 9 7.61 -7.72 2.32
N LEU A 10 6.95 -8.78 2.79
CA LEU A 10 5.51 -9.01 2.58
C LEU A 10 4.66 -7.91 3.24
N HIS A 11 5.04 -7.46 4.44
CA HIS A 11 4.35 -6.36 5.13
C HIS A 11 4.47 -5.03 4.38
N LEU A 12 5.66 -4.72 3.84
CA LEU A 12 5.85 -3.49 3.05
C LEU A 12 5.04 -3.53 1.76
N LEU A 13 4.92 -4.68 1.11
CA LEU A 13 4.13 -4.85 -0.12
C LEU A 13 2.62 -4.72 0.13
N SER A 14 2.08 -5.40 1.15
CA SER A 14 0.66 -5.27 1.52
C SER A 14 0.31 -3.83 1.92
N SER A 15 1.19 -3.18 2.69
CA SER A 15 1.03 -1.77 3.09
C SER A 15 1.06 -0.82 1.89
N PHE A 16 1.95 -1.07 0.93
CA PHE A 16 2.10 -0.29 -0.29
C PHE A 16 0.82 -0.37 -1.14
N VAL A 17 0.26 -1.56 -1.32
CA VAL A 17 -0.94 -1.77 -2.14
C VAL A 17 -2.16 -1.07 -1.52
N ALA A 18 -2.36 -1.18 -0.20
CA ALA A 18 -3.47 -0.53 0.48
C ALA A 18 -3.42 1.01 0.34
N LEU A 19 -2.24 1.61 0.54
CA LEU A 19 -2.07 3.06 0.44
C LEU A 19 -2.05 3.57 -1.02
N SER A 20 -1.84 2.69 -1.99
CA SER A 20 -1.71 3.08 -3.40
C SER A 20 -2.96 3.79 -3.94
N TYR A 21 -4.16 3.38 -3.51
CA TYR A 21 -5.40 4.04 -3.91
C TYR A 21 -5.69 5.29 -3.08
N ASP A 22 -5.44 5.28 -1.77
CA ASP A 22 -5.69 6.44 -0.90
C ASP A 22 -4.90 7.69 -1.34
N PHE A 23 -3.64 7.48 -1.76
CA PHE A 23 -2.79 8.56 -2.27
C PHE A 23 -2.83 8.68 -3.80
N GLY A 24 -3.02 7.57 -4.53
CA GLY A 24 -3.03 7.56 -5.99
C GLY A 24 -4.39 7.79 -6.64
N GLY A 25 -5.47 7.81 -5.87
CA GLY A 25 -6.81 8.16 -6.35
C GLY A 25 -6.93 9.63 -6.78
N TRP A 26 -5.98 10.48 -6.37
CA TRP A 26 -5.80 11.82 -6.91
C TRP A 26 -4.65 11.85 -7.92
N MET A 27 -4.97 11.76 -9.22
CA MET A 27 -3.99 11.57 -10.30
C MET A 27 -2.77 12.53 -10.30
N PRO A 28 -2.91 13.84 -10.02
CA PRO A 28 -1.74 14.73 -9.97
C PRO A 28 -0.72 14.39 -8.86
N ASN A 29 -1.15 13.66 -7.81
CA ASN A 29 -0.28 13.22 -6.72
C ASN A 29 0.52 11.96 -7.07
N ASN A 30 0.01 11.09 -7.94
CA ASN A 30 0.67 9.87 -8.38
C ASN A 30 0.31 9.50 -9.83
N PRO A 31 0.85 10.22 -10.83
CA PRO A 31 0.53 9.95 -12.22
C PRO A 31 1.13 8.61 -12.68
N PHE A 32 0.30 7.75 -13.27
CA PHE A 32 0.72 6.43 -13.77
C PHE A 32 1.67 6.50 -14.98
N SER A 33 1.72 7.64 -15.68
CA SER A 33 2.62 7.90 -16.80
C SER A 33 2.80 9.40 -17.03
N LEU A 34 3.86 9.80 -17.72
CA LEU A 34 4.06 11.17 -18.21
C LEU A 34 4.15 11.17 -19.74
N GLN A 35 3.47 12.10 -20.40
CA GLN A 35 3.41 12.21 -21.86
C GLN A 35 4.49 13.12 -22.46
N GLN A 36 5.21 13.87 -21.62
CA GLN A 36 6.30 14.75 -22.04
C GLN A 36 7.59 14.41 -21.30
N ALA A 37 8.71 14.75 -21.91
CA ALA A 37 10.01 14.65 -21.27
C ALA A 37 10.11 15.62 -20.09
N PRO A 38 10.94 15.32 -19.07
CA PRO A 38 11.18 16.23 -17.96
C PRO A 38 11.68 17.61 -18.45
N PRO A 39 11.22 18.73 -17.85
CA PRO A 39 11.73 20.05 -18.18
C PRO A 39 13.25 20.16 -17.97
N THR A 40 13.96 20.78 -18.90
CA THR A 40 15.43 20.94 -18.84
C THR A 40 15.86 22.32 -18.32
N THR A 41 14.93 23.26 -18.20
CA THR A 41 15.17 24.62 -17.72
C THR A 41 14.15 25.02 -16.67
N LYS A 42 14.54 25.92 -15.76
CA LYS A 42 13.63 26.49 -14.75
C LYS A 42 12.76 27.59 -15.36
N GLY A 43 11.54 27.75 -14.86
CA GLY A 43 10.64 28.85 -15.24
C GLY A 43 9.86 28.66 -16.55
N GLY A 44 10.05 27.54 -17.25
CA GLY A 44 9.32 27.21 -18.48
C GLY A 44 8.03 26.40 -18.30
N SER A 45 7.64 26.11 -17.06
CA SER A 45 6.44 25.32 -16.75
C SER A 45 5.26 26.23 -16.46
N ASP A 46 4.18 26.05 -17.20
CA ASP A 46 2.87 26.64 -16.98
C ASP A 46 1.78 25.55 -16.84
N GLU A 47 0.55 25.94 -16.51
CA GLU A 47 -0.59 25.02 -16.36
C GLU A 47 -0.82 24.18 -17.63
N SER A 48 -0.68 24.76 -18.82
CA SER A 48 -0.86 24.03 -20.08
C SER A 48 0.21 22.96 -20.27
N THR A 49 1.47 23.24 -19.94
CA THR A 49 2.55 22.26 -20.00
C THR A 49 2.34 21.13 -18.99
N ILE A 50 1.83 21.43 -17.79
CA ILE A 50 1.50 20.42 -16.78
C ILE A 50 0.37 19.52 -17.31
N LEU A 51 -0.72 20.10 -17.81
CA LEU A 51 -1.86 19.34 -18.34
C LEU A 51 -1.47 18.47 -19.55
N LYS A 52 -0.53 18.92 -20.40
CA LYS A 52 0.01 18.12 -21.50
C LYS A 52 0.97 17.02 -21.04
N THR A 53 1.59 17.17 -19.87
CA THR A 53 2.53 16.18 -19.33
C THR A 53 1.79 15.06 -18.59
N LEU A 54 0.68 15.37 -17.92
CA LEU A 54 -0.13 14.41 -17.16
C LEU A 54 -0.79 13.36 -18.07
N PRO A 55 -1.12 12.17 -17.54
CA PRO A 55 -1.79 11.12 -18.30
C PRO A 55 -3.15 11.57 -18.83
N ASP A 56 -3.56 10.99 -19.96
CA ASP A 56 -4.92 11.19 -20.47
C ASP A 56 -5.96 10.53 -19.56
N VAL A 57 -7.25 10.79 -19.84
CA VAL A 57 -8.35 10.26 -19.04
C VAL A 57 -8.39 8.73 -19.07
N ASN A 58 -8.09 8.09 -20.21
CA ASN A 58 -8.15 6.64 -20.35
C ASN A 58 -7.08 5.96 -19.48
N ILE A 59 -5.83 6.41 -19.56
CA ILE A 59 -4.72 5.90 -18.72
C ILE A 59 -4.99 6.16 -17.25
N THR A 60 -5.50 7.35 -16.92
CA THR A 60 -5.85 7.71 -15.54
C THR A 60 -6.92 6.78 -14.98
N VAL A 61 -8.02 6.55 -15.70
CA VAL A 61 -9.12 5.67 -15.26
C VAL A 61 -8.68 4.21 -15.16
N GLN A 62 -7.88 3.71 -16.11
CA GLN A 62 -7.36 2.34 -16.06
C GLN A 62 -6.44 2.12 -14.86
N GLY A 63 -5.51 3.05 -14.61
CA GLY A 63 -4.63 3.01 -13.45
C GLY A 63 -5.39 3.07 -12.14
N MET A 64 -6.33 4.03 -12.00
CA MET A 64 -7.17 4.14 -10.79
C MET A 64 -8.05 2.92 -10.58
N SER A 65 -8.64 2.34 -11.64
CA SER A 65 -9.43 1.11 -11.54
C SER A 65 -8.57 -0.05 -11.04
N THR A 66 -7.35 -0.19 -11.55
CA THR A 66 -6.43 -1.25 -11.14
C THR A 66 -6.02 -1.06 -9.67
N SER A 67 -5.58 0.14 -9.29
CA SER A 67 -5.25 0.47 -7.90
C SER A 67 -6.42 0.27 -6.95
N TRP A 68 -7.64 0.63 -7.38
CA TRP A 68 -8.85 0.42 -6.58
C TRP A 68 -9.05 -1.07 -6.28
N VAL A 69 -9.06 -1.93 -7.30
CA VAL A 69 -9.24 -3.38 -7.12
C VAL A 69 -8.18 -3.96 -6.19
N LEU A 70 -6.91 -3.63 -6.43
CA LEU A 70 -5.79 -4.15 -5.64
C LEU A 70 -5.83 -3.66 -4.18
N SER A 71 -6.33 -2.44 -3.92
CA SER A 71 -6.45 -1.90 -2.57
C SER A 71 -7.57 -2.53 -1.73
N ARG A 72 -8.49 -3.30 -2.35
CA ARG A 72 -9.59 -3.94 -1.63
C ARG A 72 -9.09 -5.16 -0.88
N ARG A 73 -9.68 -5.39 0.30
CA ARG A 73 -9.51 -6.67 1.00
C ARG A 73 -10.08 -7.78 0.14
N SER A 74 -9.32 -8.85 -0.01
CA SER A 74 -9.79 -10.07 -0.63
C SER A 74 -10.91 -10.72 0.22
N ALA A 75 -11.70 -11.58 -0.41
CA ALA A 75 -12.77 -12.32 0.27
C ALA A 75 -12.23 -13.34 1.29
N ASP A 76 -11.02 -13.84 1.08
CA ASP A 76 -10.29 -14.76 1.94
C ASP A 76 -9.30 -14.06 2.88
N TYR A 77 -9.50 -12.75 3.13
CA TYR A 77 -8.64 -11.95 3.99
C TYR A 77 -8.43 -12.55 5.38
N VAL A 78 -7.17 -12.81 5.73
CA VAL A 78 -6.75 -13.23 7.06
C VAL A 78 -5.89 -12.13 7.68
N PRO A 79 -6.36 -11.46 8.76
CA PRO A 79 -5.59 -10.40 9.39
C PRO A 79 -4.29 -10.95 9.99
N LEU A 80 -3.28 -10.10 10.05
CA LEU A 80 -2.01 -10.42 10.67
C LEU A 80 -2.25 -10.92 12.10
N ARG A 81 -1.54 -12.00 12.48
CA ARG A 81 -1.62 -12.71 13.77
C ARG A 81 -2.77 -13.73 13.89
N VAL A 82 -3.66 -13.82 12.91
CA VAL A 82 -4.65 -14.91 12.88
C VAL A 82 -4.05 -16.06 12.08
N TYR A 83 -3.67 -17.11 12.79
CA TYR A 83 -3.22 -18.37 12.21
C TYR A 83 -4.31 -19.41 12.50
N PRO A 84 -5.22 -19.68 11.54
CA PRO A 84 -6.27 -20.70 11.73
C PRO A 84 -5.68 -22.11 11.84
N GLU A 85 -4.43 -22.31 11.40
CA GLU A 85 -3.68 -23.53 11.58
C GLU A 85 -2.80 -23.45 12.85
N GLU A 86 -2.95 -24.41 13.76
CA GLU A 86 -2.08 -24.54 14.93
C GLU A 86 -0.71 -25.09 14.54
N ARG A 87 0.20 -24.19 14.16
CA ARG A 87 1.57 -24.54 13.76
C ARG A 87 2.56 -24.58 14.92
N PHE A 88 2.22 -23.98 16.06
CA PHE A 88 3.08 -23.89 17.24
C PHE A 88 2.37 -24.41 18.49
N SER A 89 2.95 -25.42 19.14
CA SER A 89 2.51 -25.94 20.44
C SER A 89 3.19 -25.24 21.63
N GLU A 90 4.20 -24.42 21.37
CA GLU A 90 5.04 -23.79 22.39
C GLU A 90 4.49 -22.42 22.82
N ALA A 91 4.60 -22.08 24.11
CA ALA A 91 4.06 -20.83 24.65
C ALA A 91 4.84 -19.56 24.23
N VAL A 92 6.10 -19.71 23.83
CA VAL A 92 6.99 -18.57 23.51
C VAL A 92 6.60 -17.87 22.19
N PRO A 93 6.36 -18.58 21.07
CA PRO A 93 5.83 -17.98 19.84
C PRO A 93 4.55 -17.17 20.04
N TRP A 94 3.60 -17.69 20.83
CA TRP A 94 2.32 -17.02 21.10
C TRP A 94 2.50 -15.67 21.81
N ARG A 95 3.38 -15.60 22.82
CA ARG A 95 3.68 -14.34 23.53
C ARG A 95 4.36 -13.30 22.63
N LEU A 96 5.20 -13.74 21.69
CA LEU A 96 5.81 -12.84 20.70
C LEU A 96 4.75 -12.27 19.76
N ILE A 97 3.85 -13.12 19.27
CA ILE A 97 2.75 -12.72 18.39
C ILE A 97 1.92 -11.64 19.07
N GLU A 98 1.57 -11.77 20.36
CA GLU A 98 0.82 -10.76 21.14
C GLU A 98 1.56 -9.44 21.38
N SER A 99 2.90 -9.44 21.37
CA SER A 99 3.71 -8.26 21.70
C SER A 99 3.78 -7.19 20.59
N ILE A 100 3.37 -7.51 19.35
CA ILE A 100 3.30 -6.55 18.22
C ILE A 100 2.25 -5.45 18.50
N ARG A 101 2.69 -4.21 18.71
CA ARG A 101 1.83 -3.12 19.21
C ARG A 101 1.04 -2.43 18.09
N LYS A 102 -0.12 -1.85 18.46
CA LYS A 102 -0.86 -0.89 17.63
C LYS A 102 -0.10 0.43 17.50
N ASN A 103 -0.10 1.01 16.30
CA ASN A 103 0.44 2.35 16.06
C ASN A 103 -0.47 3.45 16.62
N SER A 104 0.15 4.56 17.04
CA SER A 104 -0.43 5.65 17.84
C SER A 104 -1.35 6.60 17.05
N LYS A 105 -2.10 7.45 17.78
CA LYS A 105 -3.07 8.41 17.24
C LYS A 105 -2.39 9.60 16.54
N LEU A 106 -2.26 9.55 15.22
CA LEU A 106 -1.80 10.64 14.37
C LEU A 106 -2.97 11.38 13.71
N LYS A 107 -2.75 12.64 13.28
CA LYS A 107 -3.76 13.46 12.57
C LYS A 107 -4.17 12.85 11.23
N LEU A 108 -3.19 12.27 10.52
CA LEU A 108 -3.43 11.37 9.41
C LEU A 108 -3.01 9.97 9.90
N PRO A 109 -3.95 9.07 10.21
CA PRO A 109 -3.60 7.72 10.58
C PRO A 109 -2.90 7.03 9.42
N TYR A 110 -2.04 6.05 9.73
CA TYR A 110 -1.46 5.12 8.75
C TYR A 110 -2.06 3.74 9.02
N PRO A 111 -3.27 3.44 8.50
CA PRO A 111 -3.96 2.18 8.78
C PRO A 111 -3.16 0.97 8.31
N CYS A 112 -2.36 1.11 7.24
CA CYS A 112 -1.50 0.06 6.72
C CYS A 112 -0.44 -0.47 7.72
N LEU A 113 -0.21 0.22 8.84
CA LEU A 113 0.69 -0.26 9.90
C LEU A 113 -0.09 -0.76 11.14
N CYS A 114 -1.41 -0.85 11.05
CA CYS A 114 -2.25 -1.49 12.05
C CYS A 114 -2.31 -3.00 11.78
N PRO A 115 -1.97 -3.87 12.76
CA PRO A 115 -2.04 -5.32 12.56
C PRO A 115 -3.41 -5.85 12.11
N GLU A 116 -4.49 -5.13 12.40
CA GLU A 116 -5.87 -5.47 12.00
C GLU A 116 -6.17 -5.17 10.52
N ASP A 117 -5.34 -4.34 9.88
CA ASP A 117 -5.52 -3.88 8.51
C ASP A 117 -4.43 -4.43 7.57
N VAL A 118 -3.48 -5.22 8.11
CA VAL A 118 -2.41 -5.90 7.36
C VAL A 118 -2.80 -7.36 7.19
N GLU A 119 -2.64 -7.89 5.98
CA GLU A 119 -2.90 -9.29 5.68
C GLU A 119 -1.72 -10.18 6.08
N ASN A 120 -1.98 -11.42 6.48
CA ASN A 120 -0.96 -12.39 6.85
C ASN A 120 -0.16 -12.94 5.64
N SER A 121 -0.65 -12.71 4.42
CA SER A 121 -0.06 -13.16 3.15
C SER A 121 -0.38 -12.18 2.01
N VAL A 122 0.25 -12.35 0.85
CA VAL A 122 -0.12 -11.63 -0.39
C VAL A 122 -1.10 -12.49 -1.18
N ALA A 123 -2.38 -12.11 -1.19
CA ALA A 123 -3.46 -12.91 -1.76
C ALA A 123 -4.28 -12.19 -2.86
N ILE A 124 -3.80 -11.03 -3.34
CA ILE A 124 -4.41 -10.26 -4.43
C ILE A 124 -3.37 -9.83 -5.48
#